data_AF-A0A5N6E7V0-F1
#
_entry.id   AF-A0A5N6E7V0-F1
#
_cell.length_a   1.000
_cell.length_b   1.000
_cell.length_c   1.000
_cell.angle_alpha   90.00
_cell.angle_beta   90.00
_cell.angle_gamma   90.00
#
_symmetry.space_group_name_H-M   'P 1'
#
loop_
_entity.id
_entity.type
_entity.pdbx_description
1 polymer ?
#
loop_
_entity_poly.entity_id
_entity_poly.type
_entity_poly.pdbx_seq_one_letter_code
_entity_poly.pdbx_strand_id
1 'polypeptide(L)'
;MGLKGAVNYYRLLEAVKGIKIVLCPFAKHIAQTLFYLNYKWLEKHMDQGRASVATLILNTCSEEPSKSRRDNVTGYHVRRGKICWTLAACLGAGILLHGGDAIRTMYVLRRHPFHQLTQTRSIKETFSVGQLNVFISFVLRTRPGSVHLFHSLEPVVKAIILGVPAGDLRPVVLADNNVLVRQEELRYAYAADQEALADQTTEETWLAMNAESIAKEKMPEFLPNF
;
A
#
# COMPACT_ATOMS: atom_id res chain seq x y z
N MET A 1 -14.93 4.87 9.14
CA MET A 1 -13.69 4.45 9.83
C MET A 1 -14.01 3.93 11.22
N GLY A 2 -13.05 3.37 11.94
CA GLY A 2 -13.21 2.87 13.31
C GLY A 2 -13.45 1.36 13.41
N LEU A 3 -13.96 0.91 14.55
CA LEU A 3 -13.96 -0.50 14.95
C LEU A 3 -14.69 -1.41 13.96
N LYS A 4 -15.88 -1.00 13.50
CA LYS A 4 -16.68 -1.75 12.52
C LYS A 4 -15.90 -1.95 11.21
N GLY A 5 -15.20 -0.92 10.73
CA GLY A 5 -14.36 -1.01 9.54
C GLY A 5 -13.19 -1.97 9.73
N ALA A 6 -12.44 -1.81 10.84
CA ALA A 6 -11.33 -2.70 11.16
C ALA A 6 -11.76 -4.17 11.22
N VAL A 7 -12.89 -4.47 11.88
CA VAL A 7 -13.44 -5.82 12.01
C VAL A 7 -13.86 -6.40 10.66
N ASN A 8 -14.54 -5.62 9.82
CA ASN A 8 -14.99 -6.08 8.51
C ASN A 8 -13.81 -6.44 7.60
N TYR A 9 -12.80 -5.57 7.52
CA TYR A 9 -11.62 -5.84 6.69
C TYR A 9 -10.76 -6.96 7.28
N TYR A 10 -10.64 -7.06 8.60
CA TYR A 10 -9.94 -8.18 9.25
C TYR A 10 -10.57 -9.52 8.88
N ARG A 11 -11.89 -9.67 9.02
CA ARG A 11 -12.62 -10.89 8.66
C ARG A 11 -12.44 -11.25 7.19
N LEU A 12 -12.55 -10.26 6.30
CA LEU A 12 -12.32 -10.45 4.86
C LEU A 12 -10.91 -10.97 4.59
N LEU A 13 -9.90 -10.36 5.22
CA LEU A 13 -8.50 -10.72 5.02
C LEU A 13 -8.14 -12.10 5.62
N GLU A 14 -8.73 -12.48 6.76
CA GLU A 14 -8.59 -13.83 7.33
C GLU A 14 -9.29 -14.88 6.45
N ALA A 15 -10.47 -14.57 5.89
CA ALA A 15 -11.13 -15.46 4.93
C ALA A 15 -10.28 -15.67 3.67
N VAL A 16 -9.61 -14.61 3.16
CA VAL A 16 -8.67 -14.72 2.05
C VAL A 16 -7.42 -15.52 2.43
N LYS A 17 -6.87 -15.30 3.62
CA LYS A 17 -5.72 -16.04 4.13
C LYS A 17 -6.02 -17.53 4.30
N GLY A 18 -7.23 -17.87 4.76
CA GLY A 18 -7.74 -19.23 4.87
C GLY A 18 -8.29 -19.81 3.57
N ILE A 19 -8.12 -19.14 2.43
CA ILE A 19 -8.55 -19.60 1.08
C ILE A 19 -10.07 -19.81 0.99
N LYS A 20 -10.86 -19.21 1.88
CA LYS A 20 -12.33 -19.25 1.85
C LYS A 20 -12.90 -18.30 0.79
N ILE A 21 -12.18 -17.22 0.50
CA ILE A 21 -12.52 -16.21 -0.51
C ILE A 21 -11.28 -15.91 -1.33
N VAL A 22 -11.44 -15.68 -2.64
CA VAL A 22 -10.37 -15.22 -3.52
C VAL A 22 -10.66 -13.76 -3.90
N LEU A 23 -9.75 -12.87 -3.52
CA LEU A 23 -9.76 -11.48 -3.97
C LEU A 23 -8.71 -11.29 -5.07
N CYS A 24 -9.05 -10.46 -6.07
CA CYS A 24 -8.03 -9.98 -7.00
C CYS A 24 -6.95 -9.18 -6.22
N PRO A 25 -5.71 -9.10 -6.73
CA PRO A 25 -4.62 -8.43 -6.02
C PRO A 25 -4.94 -6.99 -5.61
N PHE A 26 -5.62 -6.23 -6.48
CA PHE A 26 -6.07 -4.88 -6.19
C PHE A 26 -7.02 -4.81 -4.99
N ALA A 27 -8.10 -5.59 -4.99
CA ALA A 27 -9.05 -5.62 -3.88
C ALA A 27 -8.38 -6.03 -2.56
N LYS A 28 -7.40 -6.95 -2.62
CA LYS A 28 -6.60 -7.34 -1.46
C LYS A 28 -5.71 -6.19 -0.95
N HIS A 29 -5.10 -5.40 -1.84
CA HIS A 29 -4.33 -4.21 -1.46
C HIS A 29 -5.23 -3.18 -0.77
N ILE A 30 -6.38 -2.88 -1.35
CA ILE A 30 -7.34 -1.93 -0.80
C ILE A 30 -7.82 -2.39 0.58
N ALA A 31 -8.18 -3.67 0.74
CA ALA A 31 -8.58 -4.21 2.04
C ALA A 31 -7.46 -4.12 3.10
N GLN A 32 -6.21 -4.38 2.73
CA GLN A 32 -5.05 -4.23 3.63
C GLN A 32 -4.84 -2.76 4.04
N THR A 33 -4.87 -1.84 3.08
CA THR A 33 -4.76 -0.40 3.34
C THR A 33 -5.90 0.08 4.24
N LEU A 34 -7.14 -0.25 3.92
CA LEU A 34 -8.31 0.13 4.71
C LEU A 34 -8.26 -0.46 6.12
N PHE A 35 -7.84 -1.72 6.27
CA PHE A 35 -7.63 -2.31 7.58
C PHE A 35 -6.61 -1.50 8.42
N TYR A 36 -5.45 -1.17 7.83
CA TYR A 36 -4.42 -0.38 8.49
C TYR A 36 -4.90 1.02 8.89
N LEU A 37 -5.60 1.72 7.99
CA LEU A 37 -6.13 3.05 8.25
C LEU A 37 -7.15 3.05 9.41
N ASN A 38 -8.07 2.06 9.43
CA ASN A 38 -9.00 1.90 10.55
C ASN A 38 -8.27 1.56 11.86
N TYR A 39 -7.24 0.71 11.79
CA TYR A 39 -6.42 0.36 12.96
C TYR A 39 -5.69 1.59 13.52
N LYS A 40 -5.08 2.42 12.67
CA LYS A 40 -4.41 3.66 13.08
C LYS A 40 -5.36 4.70 13.65
N TRP A 41 -6.54 4.82 13.06
CA TRP A 41 -7.59 5.68 13.61
C TRP A 41 -7.96 5.24 15.04
N LEU A 42 -8.15 3.94 15.28
CA LEU A 42 -8.42 3.39 16.61
C LEU A 42 -7.28 3.62 17.60
N GLU A 43 -6.01 3.44 17.18
CA GLU A 43 -4.85 3.70 18.05
C GLU A 43 -4.79 5.16 18.53
N LYS A 44 -5.25 6.11 17.72
CA LYS A 44 -5.26 7.54 18.04
C LYS A 44 -6.50 7.97 18.86
N HIS A 45 -7.64 7.35 18.62
CA HIS A 45 -8.94 7.82 19.16
C HIS A 45 -9.50 6.98 20.31
N MET A 46 -8.86 5.85 20.66
CA MET A 46 -9.30 5.03 21.79
C MET A 46 -8.34 5.14 22.98
N ASP A 47 -8.92 5.24 24.18
CA ASP A 47 -8.17 5.21 25.43
C ASP A 47 -7.42 3.88 25.57
N GLN A 48 -6.09 3.96 25.61
CA GLN A 48 -5.17 2.81 25.66
C GLN A 48 -5.26 2.01 26.98
N GLY A 49 -6.11 2.43 27.93
CA GLY A 49 -6.17 1.90 29.29
C GLY A 49 -6.99 0.62 29.50
N ARG A 50 -7.82 0.17 28.54
CA ARG A 50 -8.69 -1.03 28.73
C ARG A 50 -8.28 -2.27 27.92
N ALA A 51 -7.82 -2.12 26.68
CA ALA A 51 -7.39 -3.21 25.83
C ALA A 51 -6.61 -2.66 24.62
N SER A 52 -5.66 -3.44 24.07
CA SER A 52 -5.03 -3.07 22.80
C SER A 52 -6.05 -3.10 21.65
N VAL A 53 -5.83 -2.31 20.60
CA VAL A 53 -6.69 -2.29 19.40
C VAL A 53 -6.83 -3.70 18.80
N ALA A 54 -5.75 -4.50 18.80
CA ALA A 54 -5.80 -5.89 18.36
C ALA A 54 -6.73 -6.75 19.21
N THR A 55 -6.67 -6.63 20.53
CA THR A 55 -7.59 -7.32 21.44
C THR A 55 -9.04 -6.89 21.20
N LEU A 56 -9.29 -5.60 21.00
CA LEU A 56 -10.62 -5.08 20.73
C LEU A 56 -11.22 -5.64 19.43
N ILE A 57 -10.43 -5.69 18.35
CA ILE A 57 -10.83 -6.28 17.07
C ILE A 57 -11.18 -7.76 17.25
N LEU A 58 -10.34 -8.53 17.93
CA LEU A 58 -10.55 -9.97 18.16
C LEU A 58 -11.79 -10.24 19.01
N ASN A 59 -11.96 -9.52 20.11
CA ASN A 59 -13.16 -9.63 20.96
C ASN A 59 -14.44 -9.35 20.17
N THR A 60 -14.43 -8.34 19.30
CA THR A 60 -15.57 -8.01 18.43
C THR A 60 -15.80 -9.06 17.35
N CYS A 61 -14.76 -9.81 16.98
CA CYS A 61 -14.88 -10.97 16.10
C CYS A 61 -15.37 -12.24 16.80
N SER A 62 -15.64 -12.19 18.12
CA SER A 62 -15.88 -13.37 18.96
C SER A 62 -14.70 -14.35 18.95
N GLU A 63 -13.50 -13.81 18.76
CA GLU A 63 -12.25 -14.56 18.73
C GLU A 63 -11.49 -14.37 20.05
N GLU A 64 -11.00 -15.47 20.63
CA GLU A 64 -10.19 -15.40 21.83
C GLU A 64 -8.87 -14.65 21.54
N PRO A 65 -8.55 -13.58 22.28
CA PRO A 65 -7.41 -12.72 21.98
C PRO A 65 -6.10 -13.31 22.49
N SER A 66 -5.73 -14.52 22.05
CA SER A 66 -4.44 -15.13 22.41
C SER A 66 -3.26 -14.32 21.86
N LYS A 67 -2.06 -14.51 22.43
CA LYS A 67 -0.84 -13.84 21.95
C LYS A 67 -0.64 -14.04 20.44
N SER A 68 -0.76 -15.29 19.97
CA SER A 68 -0.62 -15.62 18.55
C SER A 68 -1.64 -14.89 17.66
N ARG A 69 -2.90 -14.76 18.09
CA ARG A 69 -3.90 -14.03 17.30
C ARG A 69 -3.64 -12.53 17.28
N ARG A 70 -3.23 -11.95 18.40
CA ARG A 70 -2.83 -10.53 18.45
C ARG A 70 -1.62 -10.27 17.57
N ASP A 71 -0.63 -11.16 17.59
CA ASP A 71 0.56 -11.08 16.73
C ASP A 71 0.20 -11.26 15.25
N ASN A 72 -0.83 -12.04 14.92
CA ASN A 72 -1.36 -12.11 13.56
C ASN A 72 -2.03 -10.79 13.14
N VAL A 73 -2.80 -10.15 14.03
CA VAL A 73 -3.38 -8.83 13.74
C VAL A 73 -2.27 -7.81 13.46
N THR A 74 -1.31 -7.65 14.38
CA THR A 74 -0.29 -6.59 14.31
C THR A 74 0.86 -6.94 13.36
N GLY A 75 1.44 -8.12 13.51
CA GLY A 75 2.62 -8.59 12.79
C GLY A 75 2.35 -8.99 11.35
N TYR A 76 1.13 -9.45 11.03
CA TYR A 76 0.75 -9.82 9.66
C TYR A 76 -0.09 -8.74 8.98
N HIS A 77 -1.30 -8.44 9.48
CA HIS A 77 -2.23 -7.55 8.76
C HIS A 77 -1.87 -6.07 8.88
N VAL A 78 -1.62 -5.56 10.09
CA VAL A 78 -1.25 -4.13 10.27
C VAL A 78 0.05 -3.85 9.53
N ARG A 79 1.05 -4.74 9.62
CA ARG A 79 2.31 -4.60 8.87
C ARG A 79 2.11 -4.54 7.36
N ARG A 80 1.33 -5.46 6.78
CA ARG A 80 1.07 -5.49 5.33
C ARG A 80 0.28 -4.28 4.86
N GLY A 81 -0.72 -3.87 5.63
CA GLY A 81 -1.47 -2.64 5.36
C GLY A 81 -0.60 -1.39 5.46
N LYS A 82 0.31 -1.31 6.44
CA LYS A 82 1.32 -0.24 6.53
C LYS A 82 2.15 -0.15 5.26
N ILE A 83 2.66 -1.27 4.76
CA ILE A 83 3.47 -1.31 3.52
C ILE A 83 2.64 -0.84 2.32
N CYS A 84 1.41 -1.34 2.15
CA CYS A 84 0.53 -0.92 1.05
C CYS A 84 0.25 0.59 1.12
N TRP A 85 -0.02 1.10 2.32
CA TRP A 85 -0.26 2.52 2.55
C TRP A 85 0.99 3.37 2.26
N THR A 86 2.17 2.99 2.77
CA THR A 86 3.41 3.72 2.53
C THR A 86 3.76 3.81 1.06
N LEU A 87 3.58 2.71 0.31
CA LEU A 87 3.77 2.71 -1.15
C LEU A 87 2.77 3.65 -1.83
N ALA A 88 1.48 3.56 -1.49
CA ALA A 88 0.45 4.42 -2.07
C ALA A 88 0.68 5.91 -1.77
N ALA A 89 1.12 6.23 -0.56
CA ALA A 89 1.38 7.61 -0.17
C ALA A 89 2.58 8.21 -0.92
N CYS A 90 3.67 7.45 -1.03
CA CYS A 90 4.92 7.96 -1.61
C CYS A 90 4.97 7.86 -3.14
N LEU A 91 4.35 6.85 -3.73
CA LEU A 91 4.42 6.57 -5.17
C LEU A 91 3.10 6.84 -5.89
N GLY A 92 2.07 7.30 -5.19
CA GLY A 92 0.72 7.51 -5.73
C GLY A 92 -0.18 6.29 -5.60
N ALA A 93 -1.47 6.53 -5.35
CA ALA A 93 -2.41 5.45 -5.03
C ALA A 93 -2.65 4.49 -6.20
N GLY A 94 -2.34 4.90 -7.44
CA GLY A 94 -2.33 4.05 -8.62
C GLY A 94 -1.40 2.84 -8.49
N ILE A 95 -0.37 2.90 -7.64
CA ILE A 95 0.51 1.75 -7.36
C ILE A 95 -0.28 0.53 -6.83
N LEU A 96 -1.43 0.76 -6.20
CA LEU A 96 -2.29 -0.32 -5.69
C LEU A 96 -3.00 -1.07 -6.83
N LEU A 97 -3.28 -0.39 -7.94
CA LEU A 97 -3.93 -0.94 -9.14
C LEU A 97 -3.02 -1.90 -9.91
N HIS A 98 -1.70 -1.82 -9.72
CA HIS A 98 -0.79 -2.80 -10.29
C HIS A 98 -1.12 -4.21 -9.75
N GLY A 99 -1.86 -4.93 -10.58
CA GLY A 99 -2.37 -6.26 -10.33
C GLY A 99 -1.28 -7.30 -10.52
N GLY A 100 -0.48 -7.54 -9.50
CA GLY A 100 0.37 -8.73 -9.43
C GLY A 100 1.86 -8.44 -9.40
N ASP A 101 2.53 -9.34 -8.67
CA ASP A 101 3.96 -9.64 -8.59
C ASP A 101 5.00 -8.51 -8.45
N ALA A 102 4.93 -7.32 -9.04
CA ALA A 102 5.99 -6.31 -8.84
C ALA A 102 6.14 -5.87 -7.36
N ILE A 103 5.02 -5.62 -6.66
CA ILE A 103 5.02 -5.38 -5.20
C ILE A 103 5.19 -6.70 -4.42
N ARG A 104 4.88 -7.84 -5.04
CA ARG A 104 4.92 -9.17 -4.39
C ARG A 104 6.22 -9.95 -4.61
N THR A 105 7.11 -9.49 -5.46
CA THR A 105 8.18 -10.27 -6.06
C THR A 105 9.32 -9.30 -6.34
N MET A 106 10.03 -8.91 -5.29
CA MET A 106 11.37 -8.36 -5.47
C MET A 106 12.33 -9.48 -5.08
N TYR A 107 13.08 -10.00 -6.05
CA TYR A 107 14.09 -11.02 -5.79
C TYR A 107 15.17 -10.40 -4.89
N VAL A 108 15.15 -10.74 -3.61
CA VAL A 108 16.23 -10.37 -2.69
C VAL A 108 17.31 -11.44 -2.82
N LEU A 109 18.48 -11.06 -3.37
CA LEU A 109 19.69 -11.87 -3.30
C LEU A 109 20.06 -12.09 -1.84
N ARG A 110 19.75 -13.26 -1.28
CA ARG A 110 20.47 -13.72 -0.09
C ARG A 110 21.79 -14.31 -0.56
N ARG A 111 22.90 -13.86 0.04
CA ARG A 111 24.14 -14.63 0.08
C ARG A 111 23.88 -15.90 0.91
N HIS A 112 23.36 -16.94 0.27
CA HIS A 112 23.52 -18.31 0.77
C HIS A 112 24.94 -18.76 0.38
N PRO A 113 25.63 -19.57 1.21
CA PRO A 113 26.92 -20.16 0.83
C PRO A 113 26.85 -21.08 -0.40
N PHE A 114 25.65 -21.39 -0.88
CA PHE A 114 25.41 -22.05 -2.16
C PHE A 114 24.69 -21.10 -3.10
N HIS A 115 25.29 -20.85 -4.28
CA HIS A 115 24.78 -19.98 -5.35
C HIS A 115 23.47 -20.50 -5.96
N GLN A 116 22.36 -20.40 -5.24
CA GLN A 116 21.02 -20.56 -5.82
C GLN A 116 20.16 -19.33 -5.52
N LEU A 117 19.63 -18.74 -6.59
CA LEU A 117 18.57 -17.73 -6.55
C LEU A 117 17.24 -18.41 -6.16
N THR A 118 17.02 -18.70 -4.88
CA THR A 118 15.86 -19.52 -4.46
C THR A 118 14.99 -18.91 -3.35
N GLN A 119 14.88 -17.58 -3.25
CA GLN A 119 13.78 -17.01 -2.46
C GLN A 119 13.17 -15.74 -3.05
N THR A 120 12.01 -15.91 -3.68
CA THR A 120 11.10 -14.83 -4.07
C THR A 120 10.47 -14.26 -2.80
N ARG A 121 11.03 -13.18 -2.26
CA ARG A 121 10.45 -12.49 -1.10
C ARG A 121 9.58 -11.32 -1.56
N SER A 122 8.34 -11.29 -1.09
CA SER A 122 7.46 -10.16 -1.32
C SER A 122 7.89 -8.93 -0.53
N ILE A 123 7.81 -7.74 -1.17
CA ILE A 123 7.95 -6.46 -0.47
C ILE A 123 7.03 -6.43 0.77
N LYS A 124 5.84 -7.03 0.66
CA LYS A 124 4.85 -7.12 1.73
C LYS A 124 5.22 -8.04 2.89
N GLU A 125 6.12 -8.99 2.69
CA GLU A 125 6.37 -10.05 3.70
C GLU A 125 7.62 -9.78 4.53
N THR A 126 8.61 -9.07 4.00
CA THR A 126 9.94 -9.07 4.62
C THR A 126 10.72 -7.77 4.59
N PHE A 127 10.24 -6.70 3.94
CA PHE A 127 11.04 -5.47 3.91
C PHE A 127 11.18 -4.90 5.32
N SER A 128 12.43 -4.59 5.70
CA SER A 128 12.70 -3.69 6.81
C SER A 128 12.31 -2.26 6.41
N VAL A 129 12.18 -1.38 7.39
CA VAL A 129 11.91 0.05 7.14
C VAL A 129 12.98 0.65 6.20
N GLY A 130 14.26 0.33 6.44
CA GLY A 130 15.36 0.79 5.59
C GLY A 130 15.26 0.30 4.15
N GLN A 131 14.92 -0.98 3.94
CA GLN A 131 14.73 -1.53 2.59
C GLN A 131 13.56 -0.88 1.85
N LEU A 132 12.48 -0.56 2.56
CA LEU A 132 11.34 0.14 1.98
C LEU A 132 11.70 1.58 1.60
N ASN A 133 12.41 2.30 2.46
CA ASN A 133 12.89 3.66 2.19
C ASN A 133 13.82 3.69 0.96
N VAL A 134 14.76 2.76 0.86
CA VAL A 134 15.67 2.63 -0.29
C VAL A 134 14.88 2.34 -1.57
N PHE A 135 13.95 1.38 -1.52
CA PHE A 135 13.13 1.03 -2.69
C PHE A 135 12.30 2.22 -3.19
N ILE A 136 11.61 2.93 -2.30
CA ILE A 136 10.80 4.08 -2.70
C ILE A 136 11.69 5.20 -3.25
N SER A 137 12.84 5.46 -2.62
CA SER A 137 13.80 6.46 -3.12
C SER A 137 14.32 6.10 -4.52
N PHE A 138 14.63 4.82 -4.74
CA PHE A 138 15.04 4.32 -6.04
C PHE A 138 13.95 4.52 -7.09
N VAL A 139 12.70 4.18 -6.80
CA VAL A 139 11.58 4.37 -7.73
C VAL A 139 11.36 5.85 -8.05
N LEU A 140 11.41 6.73 -7.05
CA LEU A 140 11.23 8.18 -7.28
C LEU A 140 12.33 8.79 -8.17
N ARG A 141 13.56 8.27 -8.06
CA ARG A 141 14.72 8.72 -8.86
C ARG A 141 14.78 8.11 -10.25
N THR A 142 14.27 6.89 -10.42
CA THR A 142 14.37 6.14 -11.69
C THR A 142 13.08 6.17 -12.51
N ARG A 143 11.94 6.41 -11.88
CA ARG A 143 10.62 6.31 -12.51
C ARG A 143 9.70 7.50 -12.16
N PRO A 144 10.17 8.75 -12.24
CA PRO A 144 9.37 9.90 -11.86
C PRO A 144 8.10 10.08 -12.71
N GLY A 145 8.16 9.74 -14.01
CA GLY A 145 7.00 9.76 -14.90
C GLY A 145 5.97 8.69 -14.54
N SER A 146 6.42 7.46 -14.22
CA SER A 146 5.50 6.42 -13.72
C SER A 146 4.84 6.81 -12.39
N VAL A 147 5.60 7.42 -11.47
CA VAL A 147 5.05 7.92 -10.20
C VAL A 147 4.02 9.01 -10.44
N HIS A 148 4.27 9.93 -11.38
CA HIS A 148 3.31 10.94 -11.78
C HIS A 148 1.98 10.33 -12.24
N LEU A 149 2.03 9.30 -13.09
CA LEU A 149 0.83 8.55 -13.51
C LEU A 149 0.10 7.88 -12.35
N PHE A 150 0.82 7.32 -11.38
CA PHE A 150 0.16 6.74 -10.21
C PHE A 150 -0.49 7.77 -9.30
N HIS A 151 0.04 8.99 -9.23
CA HIS A 151 -0.60 10.11 -8.55
C HIS A 151 -1.84 10.61 -9.30
N SER A 152 -1.83 10.65 -10.64
CA SER A 152 -3.01 11.07 -11.41
C SER A 152 -4.22 10.14 -11.21
N LEU A 153 -3.99 8.89 -10.81
CA LEU A 153 -5.03 7.92 -10.46
C LEU A 153 -5.56 8.03 -9.02
N GLU A 154 -4.99 8.92 -8.18
CA GLU A 154 -5.44 9.10 -6.80
C GLU A 154 -6.94 9.42 -6.65
N PRO A 155 -7.57 10.28 -7.47
CA PRO A 155 -9.00 10.57 -7.35
C PRO A 155 -9.87 9.32 -7.51
N VAL A 156 -9.53 8.45 -8.46
CA VAL A 156 -10.24 7.19 -8.71
C VAL A 156 -10.09 6.26 -7.50
N VAL A 157 -8.86 6.10 -7.00
CA VAL A 157 -8.59 5.23 -5.86
C VAL A 157 -9.22 5.77 -4.56
N LYS A 158 -9.17 7.09 -4.33
CA LYS A 158 -9.86 7.76 -3.21
C LYS A 158 -11.36 7.49 -3.28
N ALA A 159 -11.98 7.66 -4.44
CA ALA A 159 -13.41 7.39 -4.61
C ALA A 159 -13.77 5.91 -4.34
N ILE A 160 -12.95 4.96 -4.79
CA ILE A 160 -13.11 3.53 -4.46
C ILE A 160 -12.98 3.27 -2.95
N ILE A 161 -11.94 3.82 -2.30
CA ILE A 161 -11.69 3.70 -0.86
C ILE A 161 -12.84 4.28 -0.03
N LEU A 162 -13.40 5.41 -0.48
CA LEU A 162 -14.53 6.09 0.17
C LEU A 162 -15.89 5.43 -0.14
N GLY A 163 -15.91 4.38 -0.97
CA GLY A 163 -17.14 3.65 -1.29
C GLY A 163 -18.11 4.44 -2.19
N VAL A 164 -17.58 5.34 -3.02
CA VAL A 164 -18.38 6.09 -4.00
C VAL A 164 -19.05 5.09 -4.96
N PRO A 165 -20.37 5.22 -5.23
CA PRO A 165 -21.08 4.32 -6.14
C PRO A 165 -20.46 4.28 -7.54
N ALA A 166 -20.58 3.14 -8.21
CA ALA A 166 -20.04 2.97 -9.57
C ALA A 166 -20.58 3.98 -10.60
N GLY A 167 -21.82 4.45 -10.41
CA GLY A 167 -22.43 5.50 -11.25
C GLY A 167 -21.70 6.85 -11.15
N ASP A 168 -21.19 7.17 -9.97
CA ASP A 168 -20.48 8.43 -9.67
C ASP A 168 -18.98 8.31 -9.94
N LEU A 169 -18.43 7.09 -10.01
CA LEU A 169 -17.09 6.79 -10.51
C LEU A 169 -16.98 6.92 -12.03
N ARG A 170 -18.09 6.69 -12.75
CA ARG A 170 -18.10 6.66 -14.22
C ARG A 170 -17.64 7.99 -14.83
N PRO A 171 -18.09 9.17 -14.36
CA PRO A 171 -17.53 10.45 -14.80
C PRO A 171 -16.04 10.60 -14.43
N VAL A 172 -15.59 10.15 -13.26
CA VAL A 172 -14.17 10.26 -12.86
C VAL A 172 -13.25 9.42 -13.78
N VAL A 173 -13.74 8.29 -14.29
CA VAL A 173 -12.99 7.39 -15.18
C VAL A 173 -13.17 7.71 -16.68
N LEU A 174 -14.34 8.24 -17.06
CA LEU A 174 -14.76 8.46 -18.46
C LEU A 174 -14.93 9.94 -18.85
N ALA A 175 -14.74 10.90 -17.95
CA ALA A 175 -14.81 12.33 -18.31
C ALA A 175 -13.74 12.71 -19.32
N ASP A 176 -12.63 11.97 -19.33
CA ASP A 176 -11.53 12.16 -20.27
C ASP A 176 -11.36 10.93 -21.18
N ASN A 177 -12.31 10.77 -22.10
CA ASN A 177 -12.29 9.74 -23.15
C ASN A 177 -11.35 10.11 -24.31
N ASN A 178 -10.54 11.16 -24.17
CA ASN A 178 -9.61 11.54 -25.21
C ASN A 178 -8.39 10.62 -25.17
N VAL A 179 -8.42 9.58 -26.01
CA VAL A 179 -7.33 8.60 -26.17
C VAL A 179 -5.98 9.29 -26.44
N LEU A 180 -6.00 10.45 -27.10
CA LEU A 180 -4.79 11.24 -27.39
C LEU A 180 -4.16 11.85 -26.13
N VAL A 181 -4.98 12.33 -25.18
CA VAL A 181 -4.48 12.87 -23.90
C VAL A 181 -3.79 11.76 -23.10
N ARG A 182 -4.38 10.57 -23.06
CA ARG A 182 -3.79 9.40 -22.37
C ARG A 182 -2.50 8.90 -23.04
N GLN A 183 -2.43 8.93 -24.37
CA GLN A 183 -1.21 8.57 -25.09
C GLN A 183 -0.09 9.58 -24.83
N GLU A 184 -0.43 10.87 -24.78
CA GLU A 184 0.54 11.91 -24.48
C GLU A 184 1.04 11.84 -23.04
N GLU A 185 0.16 11.57 -22.06
CA GLU A 185 0.54 11.32 -20.67
C GLU A 185 1.48 10.12 -20.53
N LEU A 186 1.21 9.02 -21.24
CA LEU A 186 2.09 7.85 -21.27
C LEU A 186 3.44 8.16 -21.93
N ARG A 187 3.44 8.93 -23.02
CA ARG A 187 4.65 9.34 -23.73
C ARG A 187 5.51 10.27 -22.86
N TYR A 188 4.89 11.22 -22.19
CA TYR A 188 5.54 12.10 -21.23
C TYR A 188 6.15 11.31 -20.07
N ALA A 189 5.37 10.40 -19.46
CA ALA A 189 5.85 9.57 -18.38
C ALA A 189 7.04 8.69 -18.80
N TYR A 190 6.97 8.10 -19.99
CA TYR A 190 8.08 7.32 -20.55
C TYR A 190 9.33 8.18 -20.78
N ALA A 191 9.19 9.37 -21.38
CA ALA A 191 10.30 10.27 -21.63
C ALA A 191 10.97 10.72 -20.32
N ALA A 192 10.17 11.13 -19.32
CA ALA A 192 10.67 11.51 -18.00
C ALA A 192 11.40 10.36 -17.30
N ASP A 193 10.90 9.12 -17.43
CA ASP A 193 11.59 7.94 -16.91
C ASP A 193 12.91 7.68 -17.65
N GLN A 194 12.98 7.86 -18.98
CA GLN A 194 14.24 7.67 -19.73
C GLN A 194 15.28 8.73 -19.39
N GLU A 195 14.88 9.99 -19.29
CA GLU A 195 15.73 11.11 -18.88
C GLU A 195 16.31 10.85 -17.48
N ALA A 196 15.45 10.51 -16.52
CA ALA A 196 15.86 10.21 -15.16
C ALA A 196 16.78 8.97 -15.05
N LEU A 197 16.72 8.03 -16.00
CA LEU A 197 17.67 6.92 -16.09
C LEU A 197 19.02 7.36 -16.67
N ALA A 198 19.02 8.24 -17.67
CA ALA A 198 20.24 8.75 -18.29
C ALA A 198 21.07 9.63 -17.33
N ASP A 199 20.39 10.38 -16.48
CA ASP A 199 20.99 11.30 -15.49
C ASP A 199 21.68 10.58 -14.31
N GLN A 200 21.52 9.26 -14.17
CA GLN A 200 22.10 8.47 -13.06
C GLN A 200 23.60 8.19 -13.22
N THR A 201 24.24 8.79 -14.21
CA THR A 201 25.67 8.65 -14.48
C THR A 201 26.55 9.45 -13.50
N THR A 202 25.96 10.13 -12.53
CA THR A 202 26.67 10.86 -11.47
C THR A 202 26.97 9.96 -10.27
N GLU A 203 28.21 9.98 -9.75
CA GLU A 203 28.68 9.18 -8.59
C GLU A 203 28.02 9.58 -7.24
N GLU A 204 26.90 10.31 -7.27
CA GLU A 204 26.28 10.85 -6.07
C GLU A 204 25.55 9.76 -5.27
N THR A 205 25.95 9.58 -4.01
CA THR A 205 25.24 8.68 -3.10
C THR A 205 23.88 9.27 -2.74
N TRP A 206 22.80 8.56 -3.07
CA TRP A 206 21.45 9.00 -2.74
C TRP A 206 21.11 8.75 -1.28
N LEU A 207 20.62 9.80 -0.61
CA LEU A 207 20.01 9.68 0.70
C LEU A 207 18.63 9.05 0.57
N ALA A 208 18.42 7.95 1.30
CA ALA A 208 17.11 7.30 1.36
C ALA A 208 16.11 8.21 2.09
N MET A 209 14.96 8.44 1.47
CA MET A 209 13.89 9.24 2.05
C MET A 209 13.27 8.56 3.28
N ASN A 210 12.64 9.36 4.14
CA ASN A 210 11.81 8.85 5.23
C ASN A 210 10.37 8.59 4.75
N ALA A 211 10.13 7.43 4.15
CA ALA A 211 8.81 7.09 3.60
C ALA A 211 7.72 6.99 4.67
N GLU A 212 8.07 6.66 5.92
CA GLU A 212 7.11 6.62 7.03
C GLU A 212 6.60 8.03 7.40
N SER A 213 7.46 9.05 7.36
CA SER A 213 7.03 10.44 7.62
C SER A 213 6.01 10.89 6.59
N ILE A 214 6.33 10.72 5.31
CA ILE A 214 5.45 11.11 4.20
C ILE A 214 4.13 10.36 4.26
N ALA A 215 4.17 9.05 4.56
CA ALA A 215 2.95 8.26 4.70
C ALA A 215 2.07 8.72 5.87
N LYS A 216 2.66 9.21 6.98
CA LYS A 216 1.90 9.78 8.10
C LYS A 216 1.30 11.13 7.73
N GLU A 217 2.06 11.99 7.05
CA GLU A 217 1.62 13.32 6.61
C GLU A 217 0.45 13.25 5.61
N LYS A 218 0.43 12.25 4.73
CA LYS A 218 -0.67 12.02 3.79
C LYS A 218 -1.92 11.36 4.39
N MET A 219 -1.83 10.82 5.61
CA MET A 219 -2.92 10.06 6.22
C MET A 219 -4.22 10.87 6.38
N PRO A 220 -4.20 12.16 6.80
CA PRO A 220 -5.39 13.01 6.87
C PRO A 220 -6.11 13.23 5.54
N GLU A 221 -5.42 13.15 4.39
CA GLU A 221 -6.06 13.31 3.08
C GLU A 221 -7.02 12.16 2.73
N PHE A 222 -6.82 11.00 3.34
CA PHE A 222 -7.63 9.79 3.13
C PHE A 222 -8.49 9.45 4.36
N LEU A 223 -8.27 10.14 5.48
CA LEU A 223 -8.95 9.96 6.75
C LEU A 223 -9.43 11.32 7.25
N PRO A 224 -10.69 11.71 6.96
CA PRO A 224 -11.29 12.87 7.59
C PRO A 224 -11.23 12.68 9.12
N ASN A 225 -10.67 13.65 9.83
CA ASN A 225 -10.43 13.61 11.28
C ASN A 225 -9.34 12.60 11.71
N PHE A 226 -8.26 12.45 10.93
CA PHE A 226 -7.11 11.67 11.38
C PHE A 226 -6.40 12.29 12.56
#